data_AF-X1DZK6-F1
#
_entry.id   AF-X1DZK6-F1
#
_cell.length_a   1.000
_cell.length_b   1.000
_cell.length_c   1.000
_cell.angle_alpha   90.00
_cell.angle_beta   90.00
_cell.angle_gamma   90.00
#
_symmetry.space_group_name_H-M   'P 1'
#
loop_
_entity.id
_entity.type
_entity.pdbx_description
1 polymer ?
#
loop_
_entity_poly.entity_id
_entity_poly.type
_entity_poly.pdbx_seq_one_letter_code
_entity_poly.pdbx_strand_id
1 'polypeptide(L)' 'GKRIFYLHVSDNNGLVNEHRALGRGTIDWDGVFTALKKCKFDGYVAVDVGRVENLDEEITESVKFLGDIARKFKI' A
#
# COMPACT_ATOMS: atom_id res chain seq x y z
N GLY A 1 -10.08 11.43 7.04
CA GLY A 1 -10.90 10.33 6.50
C GLY A 1 -11.82 10.85 5.44
N LYS A 2 -12.89 11.55 5.82
CA LYS A 2 -14.09 11.88 5.03
C LYS A 2 -13.95 12.49 3.61
N ARG A 3 -12.76 12.88 3.15
CA ARG A 3 -12.50 13.36 1.77
C ARG A 3 -11.59 12.44 0.96
N ILE A 4 -11.08 11.38 1.58
CA ILE A 4 -10.26 10.34 0.96
C ILE A 4 -11.17 9.13 0.84
N PHE A 5 -11.47 8.73 -0.38
CA PHE A 5 -12.41 7.65 -0.67
C PHE A 5 -11.68 6.38 -1.14
N TYR A 6 -10.46 6.54 -1.66
CA TYR A 6 -9.72 5.52 -2.36
C TYR A 6 -8.22 5.80 -2.27
N LEU A 7 -7.41 4.74 -2.18
CA LEU A 7 -5.96 4.83 -2.16
C LEU A 7 -5.38 3.86 -3.17
N HIS A 8 -4.58 4.37 -4.12
CA HIS A 8 -3.67 3.55 -4.91
C HIS A 8 -2.39 3.35 -4.11
N VAL A 9 -1.92 2.10 -4.01
CA VAL A 9 -0.70 1.76 -3.30
C VAL A 9 0.28 1.04 -4.20
N SER A 10 1.47 1.59 -4.26
CA SER A 10 2.67 0.96 -4.78
C SER A 10 3.88 1.57 -4.09
N ASP A 11 4.97 0.84 -4.10
CA ASP A 11 6.20 1.22 -3.40
C ASP A 11 7.24 1.79 -4.36
N ASN A 12 8.14 2.58 -3.79
CA ASN A 12 9.29 3.16 -4.48
C ASN A 12 10.34 3.63 -3.46
N ASN A 13 11.50 4.00 -3.96
CA ASN A 13 12.62 4.52 -3.17
C ASN A 13 12.63 6.06 -2.98
N GLY A 14 11.56 6.76 -3.37
CA GLY A 14 11.44 8.21 -3.28
C GLY A 14 12.18 9.01 -4.36
N LEU A 15 12.90 8.37 -5.28
CA LEU A 15 13.60 9.04 -6.39
C LEU A 15 12.75 9.10 -7.65
N VAL A 16 12.07 7.99 -7.96
CA VAL A 16 11.20 7.88 -9.14
C VAL A 16 9.95 7.08 -8.79
N ASN A 17 8.93 7.18 -9.64
CA ASN A 17 7.70 6.43 -9.47
C ASN A 17 7.86 5.00 -10.02
N GLU A 18 8.42 4.11 -9.21
CA GLU A 18 8.82 2.74 -9.61
C GLU A 18 7.64 1.76 -9.71
N HIS A 19 6.52 2.03 -9.04
CA HIS A 19 5.32 1.17 -9.05
C HIS A 19 5.60 -0.29 -8.64
N ARG A 20 6.45 -0.48 -7.62
CA ARG A 20 6.80 -1.82 -7.08
C ARG A 20 5.79 -2.32 -6.07
N ALA A 21 5.88 -3.60 -5.73
CA ALA A 21 5.14 -4.23 -4.66
C ALA A 21 5.45 -3.59 -3.32
N LEU A 22 4.44 -3.60 -2.45
CA LEU A 22 4.56 -3.05 -1.11
C LEU A 22 5.62 -3.80 -0.30
N GLY A 23 6.51 -3.05 0.34
CA GLY A 23 7.65 -3.58 1.09
C GLY A 23 8.93 -3.75 0.26
N ARG A 24 8.89 -3.55 -1.06
CA ARG A 24 10.08 -3.56 -1.94
C ARG A 24 10.72 -2.16 -2.11
N GLY A 25 10.10 -1.11 -1.55
CA GLY A 25 10.62 0.25 -1.56
C GLY A 25 10.94 0.77 -0.16
N THR A 26 10.81 2.07 0.04
CA THR A 26 11.17 2.76 1.30
C THR A 26 10.00 3.51 1.92
N ILE A 27 8.77 3.32 1.45
CA ILE A 27 7.61 3.96 2.05
C ILE A 27 7.36 3.37 3.46
N ASP A 28 7.17 4.25 4.44
CA ASP A 28 6.73 3.86 5.79
C ASP A 28 5.23 3.51 5.81
N TRP A 29 4.91 2.29 5.40
CA TRP A 29 3.53 1.81 5.36
C TRP A 29 2.87 1.74 6.74
N ASP A 30 3.63 1.43 7.79
CA ASP A 30 3.11 1.45 9.16
C ASP A 30 2.66 2.86 9.56
N GLY A 31 3.47 3.87 9.25
CA GLY A 31 3.15 5.28 9.46
C GLY A 31 1.92 5.72 8.66
N VAL A 32 1.85 5.34 7.38
CA VAL A 32 0.70 5.63 6.50
C VAL A 32 -0.60 5.06 7.09
N PHE A 33 -0.64 3.75 7.40
CA PHE A 33 -1.86 3.13 7.93
C PHE A 33 -2.19 3.59 9.36
N THR A 34 -1.19 3.94 10.17
CA THR A 34 -1.41 4.62 11.45
C THR A 34 -2.13 5.95 11.26
N ALA A 35 -1.70 6.77 10.29
CA ALA A 35 -2.31 8.06 10.00
C ALA A 35 -3.73 7.92 9.43
N LEU A 36 -3.95 6.97 8.50
CA LEU A 36 -5.27 6.67 7.94
C LEU A 36 -6.25 6.23 9.03
N LYS A 37 -5.82 5.37 9.96
CA LYS A 37 -6.63 4.93 11.10
C LYS A 37 -6.99 6.09 12.03
N LYS A 38 -6.03 6.96 12.40
CA LYS A 38 -6.29 8.19 13.19
C LYS A 38 -7.31 9.09 12.50
N CYS A 39 -7.25 9.14 11.18
CA CYS A 39 -8.16 9.90 10.33
C CYS A 39 -9.54 9.26 10.12
N LYS A 40 -9.81 8.09 10.70
CA LYS A 40 -11.03 7.28 10.47
C LYS A 40 -11.31 7.11 8.98
N PHE A 41 -10.29 6.71 8.23
CA PHE A 41 -10.47 6.30 6.84
C PHE A 41 -11.15 4.93 6.80
N ASP A 42 -12.15 4.81 5.93
CA ASP A 42 -13.01 3.64 5.72
C ASP A 42 -13.22 3.35 4.22
N GLY A 43 -12.39 3.93 3.36
CA GLY A 43 -12.41 3.71 1.92
C GLY A 43 -11.61 2.47 1.49
N TYR A 44 -11.42 2.33 0.18
CA TYR A 44 -10.73 1.16 -0.38
C TYR A 44 -9.25 1.43 -0.64
N VAL A 45 -8.46 0.36 -0.61
CA VAL A 45 -7.03 0.35 -0.95
C VAL A 45 -6.84 -0.58 -2.15
N ALA A 46 -6.17 -0.10 -3.19
CA ALA A 46 -5.94 -0.83 -4.42
C ALA A 46 -4.47 -0.88 -4.78
N VAL A 47 -4.00 -2.08 -5.12
CA VAL A 47 -2.64 -2.33 -5.55
C VAL A 47 -2.45 -1.75 -6.96
N ASP A 48 -1.47 -0.85 -7.12
CA ASP A 48 -1.16 -0.12 -8.36
C ASP A 48 0.28 -0.42 -8.80
N VAL A 49 0.55 -1.69 -9.06
CA VAL A 49 1.87 -2.18 -9.50
C VAL A 49 1.94 -2.16 -11.03
N GLY A 50 3.11 -1.80 -11.57
CA GLY A 50 3.32 -1.75 -13.02
C GLY A 50 4.79 -1.63 -13.39
N ARG A 51 5.11 -1.89 -14.67
CA ARG A 51 6.47 -1.81 -15.22
C ARG A 51 7.49 -2.75 -14.53
N VAL A 52 7.00 -3.87 -14.02
CA VAL A 52 7.79 -4.95 -13.41
C VAL A 52 7.85 -6.17 -14.34
N GLU A 53 8.86 -7.02 -14.16
CA GLU A 53 9.01 -8.23 -14.96
C GLU A 53 7.93 -9.28 -14.66
N ASN A 54 7.62 -9.47 -13.36
CA ASN A 54 6.64 -10.46 -12.90
C ASN A 54 5.48 -9.77 -12.16
N LEU A 55 4.45 -9.39 -12.92
CA LEU A 55 3.30 -8.65 -12.39
C LEU A 55 2.50 -9.46 -11.36
N ASP A 56 2.26 -10.75 -11.62
CA ASP A 56 1.43 -11.60 -10.76
C ASP A 56 2.07 -11.79 -9.38
N GLU A 57 3.39 -11.98 -9.34
CA GLU A 57 4.16 -12.09 -8.10
C GLU A 57 4.07 -10.79 -7.28
N GLU A 58 4.34 -9.65 -7.91
CA GLU A 58 4.35 -8.35 -7.24
C GLU A 58 2.96 -7.94 -6.72
N ILE A 59 1.89 -8.26 -7.46
CA ILE A 59 0.51 -8.08 -6.99
C ILE A 59 0.22 -9.01 -5.80
N THR A 60 0.57 -10.29 -5.90
CA THR A 60 0.28 -11.28 -4.85
C THR A 60 1.01 -10.93 -3.56
N GLU A 61 2.26 -10.49 -3.64
CA GLU A 61 3.03 -10.00 -2.50
C GLU A 61 2.41 -8.76 -1.87
N SER A 62 1.96 -7.80 -2.69
CA SER A 62 1.29 -6.59 -2.21
C SER A 62 0.00 -6.92 -1.45
N VAL A 63 -0.81 -7.84 -1.95
CA VAL A 63 -2.02 -8.30 -1.26
C VAL A 63 -1.69 -8.98 0.06
N LYS A 64 -0.66 -9.82 0.10
CA LYS A 64 -0.18 -10.46 1.34
C LYS A 64 0.27 -9.42 2.36
N PHE A 65 1.07 -8.45 1.93
CA PHE A 65 1.57 -7.34 2.76
C PHE A 65 0.42 -6.53 3.36
N LEU A 66 -0.58 -6.15 2.55
CA LEU A 66 -1.78 -5.46 3.03
C LEU A 66 -2.55 -6.32 4.05
N GLY A 67 -2.62 -7.63 3.84
CA GLY A 67 -3.22 -8.56 4.81
C GLY A 67 -2.48 -8.57 6.16
N ASP A 68 -1.14 -8.49 6.16
CA ASP A 68 -0.34 -8.38 7.37
C ASP A 68 -0.57 -7.04 8.10
N ILE A 69 -0.63 -5.95 7.35
CA ILE A 69 -0.98 -4.62 7.88
C ILE A 69 -2.39 -4.63 8.49
N ALA A 70 -3.38 -5.17 7.79
CA ALA A 70 -4.76 -5.25 8.29
C ALA A 70 -4.83 -6.02 9.63
N ARG A 71 -4.15 -7.18 9.70
CA ARG A 71 -4.03 -7.95 10.95
C ARG A 71 -3.36 -7.15 12.07
N LYS A 72 -2.24 -6.49 11.78
CA LYS A 72 -1.46 -5.70 12.74
C LYS A 72 -2.27 -4.54 13.31
N PHE A 73 -2.98 -3.81 12.46
CA PHE A 73 -3.74 -2.63 12.86
C PHE A 73 -5.20 -2.91 13.23
N LYS A 74 -5.68 -4.16 13.07
CA LYS A 74 -7.08 -4.56 13.30
C LYS A 74 -8.06 -3.66 12.54
N ILE A 75 -7.79 -3.48 11.24
CA ILE A 75 -8.60 -2.71 10.29
C ILE A 75 -9.10 -3.61 9.17
#